data_AF-A0A2S2P5V1-F1
#
_entry.id   AF-A0A2S2P5V1-F1
#
_cell.length_a   1.000
_cell.length_b   1.000
_cell.length_c   1.000
_cell.angle_alpha   90.00
_cell.angle_beta   90.00
_cell.angle_gamma   90.00
#
_symmetry.space_group_name_H-M   'P 1'
#
loop_
_entity.id
_entity.type
_entity.pdbx_description
1 polymer ?
#
loop_
_entity_poly.entity_id
_entity_poly.type
_entity_poly.pdbx_seq_one_letter_code
_entity_poly.pdbx_strand_id
1 'polypeptide(L)'
;ARQMMSFVHFFPLIIGDVIPADDDVWIFFLDFLEIIEILLSHELSQQSSVSRLKYLIYKHNSNYVLYFNDNLKPKHHILTHYPSIILKSGPPRYFWCFRYEAKHKELKMYARSITSRKNICLTLAIKYQLKFAHFLLNQD
;
A
#
# COMPACT_ATOMS: atom_id res chain seq x y z
N ALA A 1 4.35 4.61 5.63
CA ALA A 1 3.92 3.46 4.81
C ALA A 1 4.79 2.23 5.04
N ARG A 2 6.05 2.20 4.60
CA ARG A 2 6.92 1.00 4.69
C ARG A 2 6.99 0.38 6.09
N GLN A 3 7.17 1.20 7.13
CA GLN A 3 7.19 0.73 8.53
C GLN A 3 5.90 -0.03 8.92
N MET A 4 4.73 0.51 8.56
CA MET A 4 3.44 -0.12 8.85
C MET A 4 3.25 -1.43 8.06
N MET A 5 3.65 -1.44 6.78
CA MET A 5 3.59 -2.66 5.96
C MET A 5 4.46 -3.77 6.54
N SER A 6 5.70 -3.44 6.93
CA SER A 6 6.60 -4.39 7.57
C SER A 6 6.04 -4.89 8.90
N PHE A 7 5.52 -3.99 9.74
CA PHE A 7 4.91 -4.38 10.99
C PHE A 7 3.76 -5.36 10.77
N VAL A 8 2.77 -5.01 9.92
CA VAL A 8 1.60 -5.85 9.66
C VAL A 8 1.98 -7.22 9.10
N HIS A 9 2.98 -7.28 8.20
CA HIS A 9 3.44 -8.54 7.62
C HIS A 9 4.14 -9.46 8.64
N PHE A 10 4.94 -8.89 9.55
CA PHE A 10 5.65 -9.68 10.56
C PHE A 10 4.86 -9.86 11.86
N PHE A 11 3.73 -9.17 12.04
CA PHE A 11 2.94 -9.26 13.26
C PHE A 11 2.49 -10.69 13.62
N PRO A 12 1.99 -11.52 12.66
CA PRO A 12 1.70 -12.93 12.95
C PRO A 12 2.93 -13.71 13.43
N LEU A 13 4.12 -13.37 12.96
CA LEU A 13 5.36 -14.03 13.38
C LEU A 13 5.78 -13.61 14.80
N ILE A 14 5.46 -12.38 15.21
CA ILE A 14 5.89 -11.84 16.50
C ILE A 14 5.02 -12.34 17.65
N ILE A 15 3.71 -12.49 17.44
CA ILE A 15 2.77 -12.83 18.51
C ILE A 15 1.80 -13.97 18.18
N GLY A 16 1.89 -14.59 17.00
CA GLY A 16 0.91 -15.59 16.58
C GLY A 16 0.95 -16.88 17.41
N ASP A 17 2.05 -17.16 18.11
CA ASP A 17 2.22 -18.30 19.01
C ASP A 17 1.51 -18.12 20.36
N VAL A 18 1.22 -16.88 20.77
CA VAL A 18 0.53 -16.58 22.03
C VAL A 18 -0.98 -16.35 21.86
N ILE A 19 -1.50 -16.42 20.64
CA ILE A 19 -2.91 -16.18 20.33
C ILE A 19 -3.63 -17.51 20.07
N PRO A 20 -4.82 -17.74 20.67
CA PRO A 20 -5.62 -18.93 20.40
C PRO A 20 -5.97 -19.06 18.92
N ALA A 21 -5.90 -20.30 18.39
CA ALA A 21 -6.16 -20.56 16.97
C ALA A 21 -7.62 -20.31 16.55
N ASP A 22 -8.55 -20.33 17.51
CA ASP A 22 -9.99 -20.11 17.37
C ASP A 22 -10.41 -18.67 17.69
N ASP A 23 -9.46 -17.75 17.90
CA ASP A 23 -9.79 -16.35 18.12
C ASP A 23 -10.32 -15.69 16.83
N ASP A 24 -11.59 -15.30 16.87
CA ASP A 24 -12.32 -14.69 15.75
C ASP A 24 -11.66 -13.40 15.22
N VAL A 25 -11.12 -12.57 16.13
CA VAL A 25 -10.49 -11.29 15.78
C VAL A 25 -9.12 -11.53 15.15
N TRP A 26 -8.41 -12.56 15.60
CA TRP A 26 -7.17 -13.02 15.00
C TRP A 26 -7.39 -13.54 13.58
N ILE A 27 -8.39 -14.41 13.38
CA ILE A 27 -8.76 -14.90 12.05
C ILE A 27 -9.15 -13.73 11.14
N PHE A 28 -9.91 -12.76 11.65
CA PHE A 28 -10.25 -11.53 10.92
C PHE A 28 -9.00 -10.74 10.49
N PHE A 29 -7.99 -10.65 11.36
CA PHE A 29 -6.71 -10.02 11.04
C PHE A 29 -5.92 -10.81 9.99
N LEU A 30 -5.89 -12.15 10.08
CA LEU A 30 -5.22 -13.00 9.09
C LEU A 30 -5.90 -12.90 7.72
N ASP A 31 -7.23 -12.85 7.66
CA ASP A 31 -7.97 -12.60 6.41
C ASP A 31 -7.57 -11.25 5.79
N PHE A 32 -7.41 -10.21 6.63
CA PHE A 32 -6.95 -8.89 6.18
C PHE A 32 -5.51 -8.92 5.65
N LEU A 33 -4.63 -9.66 6.32
CA LEU A 33 -3.25 -9.85 5.88
C LEU A 33 -3.19 -10.54 4.52
N GLU A 34 -3.98 -11.60 4.31
CA GLU A 34 -4.05 -12.31 3.03
C GLU A 34 -4.57 -11.40 1.90
N ILE A 35 -5.57 -10.54 2.18
CA ILE A 35 -6.01 -9.50 1.24
C ILE A 35 -4.83 -8.61 0.85
N ILE A 36 -4.08 -8.11 1.83
CA ILE A 36 -2.91 -7.26 1.57
C ILE A 36 -1.89 -8.01 0.71
N GLU A 37 -1.55 -9.24 1.04
CA GLU A 37 -0.56 -10.03 0.30
C GLU A 37 -0.95 -10.23 -1.16
N ILE A 38 -2.23 -10.53 -1.45
CA ILE A 38 -2.74 -10.60 -2.82
C ILE A 38 -2.60 -9.24 -3.53
N LEU A 39 -2.98 -8.14 -2.89
CA LEU A 39 -2.90 -6.81 -3.49
C LEU A 39 -1.46 -6.34 -3.74
N LEU A 40 -0.51 -6.81 -2.93
CA LEU A 40 0.91 -6.49 -3.03
C LEU A 40 1.72 -7.44 -3.93
N SER A 41 1.12 -8.53 -4.40
CA SER A 41 1.83 -9.49 -5.21
C SER A 41 2.34 -8.87 -6.51
N HIS A 42 3.51 -9.32 -6.95
CA HIS A 42 4.08 -8.96 -8.25
C HIS A 42 3.34 -9.62 -9.42
N GLU A 43 2.86 -10.83 -9.18
CA GLU A 43 2.21 -11.68 -10.18
C GLU A 43 0.97 -12.31 -9.56
N LEU A 44 -0.12 -12.36 -10.33
CA LEU A 44 -1.38 -12.90 -9.87
C LEU A 44 -1.86 -13.93 -10.89
N SER A 45 -2.13 -15.15 -10.41
CA SER A 45 -2.91 -16.12 -11.17
C SER A 45 -4.34 -15.57 -11.28
N GLN A 46 -4.64 -14.96 -12.43
CA GLN A 46 -5.76 -14.01 -12.54
C GLN A 46 -7.10 -14.62 -12.06
N GLN A 47 -7.45 -15.84 -12.43
CA GLN A 47 -8.74 -16.43 -12.02
C GLN A 47 -8.79 -16.83 -10.54
N SER A 48 -7.79 -17.57 -10.04
CA SER A 48 -7.83 -18.12 -8.68
C SER A 48 -7.60 -17.04 -7.62
N SER A 49 -6.62 -16.16 -7.83
CA SER A 49 -6.30 -15.06 -6.91
C SER A 49 -7.45 -14.05 -6.83
N VAL A 50 -8.09 -13.70 -7.95
CA VAL A 50 -9.23 -12.77 -7.96
C VAL A 50 -10.45 -13.37 -7.26
N SER A 51 -10.72 -14.66 -7.46
CA SER A 51 -11.83 -15.35 -6.80
C SER A 51 -11.61 -15.42 -5.28
N ARG A 52 -10.38 -15.76 -4.85
CA ARG A 52 -9.99 -15.74 -3.44
C ARG A 52 -10.13 -14.34 -2.83
N LEU A 53 -9.64 -13.31 -3.53
CA LEU A 53 -9.75 -11.92 -3.10
C LEU A 53 -11.21 -11.49 -2.91
N LYS A 54 -12.11 -11.81 -3.86
CA LYS A 54 -13.54 -11.50 -3.73
C LYS A 54 -14.15 -12.12 -2.47
N TYR A 55 -13.86 -13.39 -2.23
CA TYR A 55 -14.33 -14.10 -1.03
C TYR A 55 -13.80 -13.46 0.25
N LEU A 56 -12.50 -13.20 0.33
CA LEU A 56 -11.86 -12.59 1.49
C LEU A 56 -12.43 -11.20 1.79
N ILE A 57 -12.64 -10.36 0.76
CA ILE A 57 -13.22 -9.02 0.94
C ILE A 57 -14.64 -9.11 1.50
N TYR A 58 -15.46 -10.03 0.97
CA TYR A 58 -16.82 -10.25 1.48
C TYR A 58 -16.79 -10.70 2.94
N LYS A 59 -15.97 -11.70 3.27
CA LYS A 59 -15.79 -12.25 4.63
C LYS A 59 -15.32 -11.15 5.59
N HIS A 60 -14.25 -10.43 5.22
CA HIS A 60 -13.67 -9.35 6.02
C HIS A 60 -14.69 -8.23 6.28
N ASN A 61 -15.39 -7.75 5.26
CA ASN A 61 -16.38 -6.68 5.45
C ASN A 61 -17.55 -7.13 6.33
N SER A 62 -18.03 -8.37 6.17
CA SER A 62 -19.10 -8.93 7.01
C SER A 62 -18.66 -9.06 8.46
N ASN A 63 -17.46 -9.60 8.68
CA ASN A 63 -16.87 -9.77 10.00
C ASN A 63 -16.53 -8.44 10.68
N TYR A 64 -16.18 -7.40 9.93
CA TYR A 64 -15.95 -6.06 10.49
C TYR A 64 -17.21 -5.52 11.19
N VAL A 65 -18.37 -5.65 10.52
CA VAL A 65 -19.66 -5.21 11.08
C VAL A 65 -20.04 -6.08 12.28
N LEU A 66 -19.84 -7.40 12.17
CA LEU A 66 -20.17 -8.35 13.23
C LEU A 66 -19.34 -8.14 14.51
N TYR A 67 -18.01 -8.10 14.39
CA TYR A 67 -17.11 -8.10 15.54
C TYR A 67 -16.93 -6.72 16.18
N PHE A 68 -16.98 -5.64 15.38
CA PHE A 68 -16.73 -4.28 15.88
C PHE A 68 -17.99 -3.44 16.02
N ASN A 69 -19.16 -3.94 15.59
CA ASN A 69 -20.43 -3.22 15.62
C ASN A 69 -20.33 -1.80 15.03
N ASP A 70 -19.54 -1.66 13.96
CA ASP A 70 -19.23 -0.38 13.29
C ASP A 70 -19.62 -0.44 11.81
N ASN A 71 -19.83 0.73 11.21
CA ASN A 71 -20.24 0.86 9.83
C ASN A 71 -19.05 0.73 8.87
N LEU A 72 -19.33 0.18 7.68
CA LEU A 72 -18.34 0.10 6.62
C LEU A 72 -17.97 1.51 6.13
N LYS A 73 -16.70 1.86 6.38
CA LYS A 73 -16.05 3.08 5.86
C LYS A 73 -15.84 3.01 4.34
N PRO A 74 -15.70 4.15 3.63
CA PRO A 74 -15.47 4.19 2.17
C PRO A 74 -14.34 3.30 1.67
N LYS A 75 -13.28 3.10 2.48
CA LYS A 75 -12.18 2.18 2.17
C LYS A 75 -12.63 0.74 1.93
N HIS A 76 -13.66 0.25 2.63
CA HIS A 76 -14.20 -1.09 2.46
C HIS A 76 -14.98 -1.22 1.15
N HIS A 77 -15.68 -0.15 0.74
CA HIS A 77 -16.33 -0.10 -0.57
C HIS A 77 -15.28 -0.05 -1.70
N ILE A 78 -14.25 0.79 -1.57
CA ILE A 78 -13.15 0.85 -2.56
C ILE A 78 -12.50 -0.53 -2.73
N LEU A 79 -12.36 -1.27 -1.63
CA LEU A 79 -11.78 -2.62 -1.63
C LEU A 79 -12.53 -3.58 -2.57
N THR A 80 -13.86 -3.49 -2.67
CA THR A 80 -14.67 -4.39 -3.54
C THR A 80 -14.41 -4.20 -5.03
N HIS A 81 -13.81 -3.07 -5.44
CA HIS A 81 -13.45 -2.80 -6.84
C HIS A 81 -12.12 -3.40 -7.25
N TYR A 82 -11.23 -3.72 -6.30
CA TYR A 82 -9.90 -4.27 -6.61
C TYR A 82 -9.94 -5.55 -7.47
N PRO A 83 -10.83 -6.53 -7.23
CA PRO A 83 -11.00 -7.67 -8.13
C PRO A 83 -11.18 -7.27 -9.60
N SER A 84 -12.03 -6.28 -9.86
CA SER A 84 -12.31 -5.78 -11.22
C SER A 84 -11.14 -5.00 -11.80
N ILE A 85 -10.44 -4.22 -10.96
CA ILE A 85 -9.24 -3.47 -11.37
C ILE A 85 -8.12 -4.45 -11.74
N ILE A 86 -7.91 -5.50 -10.95
CA ILE A 86 -6.88 -6.52 -11.21
C ILE A 86 -7.11 -7.21 -12.55
N LEU A 87 -8.35 -7.57 -12.85
CA LEU A 87 -8.71 -8.20 -14.14
C LEU A 87 -8.47 -7.27 -15.34
N LYS A 88 -8.63 -5.96 -15.18
CA LYS A 88 -8.51 -4.98 -16.28
C LYS A 88 -7.12 -4.39 -16.42
N SER A 89 -6.39 -4.22 -15.33
CA SER A 89 -5.17 -3.42 -15.25
C SER A 89 -3.98 -4.19 -14.65
N GLY A 90 -4.18 -5.44 -14.24
CA GLY A 90 -3.14 -6.27 -13.64
C GLY A 90 -2.86 -5.93 -12.16
N PRO A 91 -1.72 -6.38 -11.62
CA PRO A 91 -1.41 -6.26 -10.19
C PRO A 91 -1.34 -4.81 -9.68
N PRO A 92 -1.98 -4.47 -8.53
CA PRO A 92 -2.06 -3.11 -8.01
C PRO A 92 -0.73 -2.46 -7.69
N ARG A 93 0.27 -3.29 -7.38
CA ARG A 93 1.64 -2.88 -7.12
C ARG A 93 2.28 -2.07 -8.25
N TYR A 94 1.83 -2.21 -9.50
CA TYR A 94 2.45 -1.47 -10.61
C TYR A 94 1.92 -0.04 -10.77
N PHE A 95 0.76 0.28 -10.19
CA PHE A 95 0.12 1.59 -10.34
C PHE A 95 -0.17 2.32 -9.01
N TRP A 96 0.32 1.80 -7.89
CA TRP A 96 0.26 2.49 -6.60
C TRP A 96 1.17 3.72 -6.50
N CYS A 97 0.88 4.62 -5.55
CA CYS A 97 1.54 5.92 -5.45
C CYS A 97 2.75 5.99 -4.49
N PHE A 98 3.12 4.91 -3.80
CA PHE A 98 4.18 4.96 -2.77
C PHE A 98 5.53 5.46 -3.30
N ARG A 99 5.88 5.14 -4.56
CA ARG A 99 7.13 5.62 -5.16
C ARG A 99 7.11 7.13 -5.40
N TYR A 100 5.99 7.68 -5.84
CA TYR A 100 5.81 9.12 -6.02
C TYR A 100 5.86 9.85 -4.67
N GLU A 101 5.20 9.33 -3.65
CA GLU A 101 5.26 9.90 -2.29
C GLU A 101 6.68 9.90 -1.72
N ALA A 102 7.43 8.80 -1.91
CA ALA A 102 8.82 8.72 -1.49
C ALA A 102 9.68 9.79 -2.20
N LYS A 103 9.43 10.03 -3.50
CA LYS A 103 10.14 11.06 -4.26
C LYS A 103 9.82 12.48 -3.76
N HIS A 104 8.59 12.75 -3.32
CA HIS A 104 8.21 14.04 -2.76
C HIS A 104 8.98 14.42 -1.49
N LYS A 105 9.46 13.44 -0.70
CA LYS A 105 10.26 13.70 0.52
C LYS A 105 11.50 14.56 0.22
N GLU A 106 12.18 14.24 -0.87
CA GLU A 106 13.40 14.94 -1.31
C GLU A 106 13.09 16.39 -1.69
N LEU A 107 12.05 16.61 -2.50
CA LEU A 107 11.65 17.95 -2.92
C LEU A 107 11.24 18.82 -1.72
N LYS A 108 10.50 18.25 -0.76
CA LYS A 108 10.13 18.93 0.49
C LYS A 108 11.35 19.33 1.33
N MET A 109 12.36 18.48 1.41
CA MET A 109 13.61 18.78 2.11
C MET A 109 14.32 19.98 1.47
N TYR A 110 14.44 20.00 0.13
CA TYR A 110 15.03 21.13 -0.57
C TYR A 110 14.22 22.41 -0.39
N ALA A 111 12.90 22.34 -0.49
CA ALA A 111 12.03 23.49 -0.32
C ALA A 111 12.19 24.17 1.05
N ARG A 112 12.40 23.37 2.10
CA ARG A 112 12.66 23.87 3.47
C ARG A 112 14.04 24.53 3.60
N SER A 113 15.05 23.99 2.93
CA SER A 113 16.44 24.50 3.01
C SER A 113 16.70 25.79 2.23
N ILE A 114 15.92 26.05 1.17
CA ILE A 114 16.08 27.25 0.36
C ILE A 114 15.56 28.44 1.16
N THR A 115 16.20 29.60 1.09
CA THR A 115 15.74 30.84 1.75
C THR A 115 14.86 31.70 0.84
N SER A 116 15.13 31.72 -0.47
CA SER A 116 14.31 32.42 -1.46
C SER A 116 12.96 31.74 -1.71
N ARG A 117 11.89 32.53 -1.84
CA ARG A 117 10.52 32.05 -2.13
C ARG A 117 9.93 32.59 -3.43
N LYS A 118 10.71 33.37 -4.21
CA LYS A 118 10.20 34.06 -5.42
C LYS A 118 9.59 33.10 -6.45
N ASN A 119 10.20 31.92 -6.67
CA ASN A 119 9.61 30.87 -7.52
C ASN A 119 10.11 29.48 -7.10
N ILE A 120 9.45 28.89 -6.11
CA ILE A 120 9.87 27.61 -5.53
C ILE A 120 9.82 26.45 -6.53
N CYS A 121 8.82 26.42 -7.42
CA CYS A 121 8.67 25.37 -8.41
C CYS A 121 9.85 25.36 -9.40
N LEU A 122 10.23 26.54 -9.90
CA LEU A 122 11.38 26.68 -10.79
C LEU A 122 12.68 26.26 -10.10
N THR A 123 12.90 26.70 -8.85
CA THR A 123 14.11 26.33 -8.10
C THR A 123 14.21 24.82 -7.86
N LEU A 124 13.09 24.17 -7.50
CA LEU A 124 13.06 22.73 -7.31
C LEU A 124 13.28 21.97 -8.63
N ALA A 125 12.71 22.45 -9.74
CA ALA A 125 12.88 21.86 -11.06
C ALA A 125 14.35 21.91 -11.52
N ILE A 126 15.01 23.07 -11.40
CA ILE A 126 16.43 23.22 -11.74
C ILE A 126 17.28 22.27 -10.88
N LYS A 127 17.04 22.22 -9.57
CA LYS A 127 17.78 21.34 -8.66
C LYS A 127 17.60 19.86 -9.01
N TYR A 128 16.37 19.47 -9.37
CA TYR A 128 16.08 18.11 -9.83
C TYR A 128 16.82 17.78 -11.13
N GLN A 129 16.80 18.69 -12.12
CA GLN A 129 17.51 18.52 -13.39
C GLN A 129 19.03 18.36 -13.19
N LEU A 130 19.65 19.21 -12.36
CA LEU A 130 21.07 19.10 -12.05
C LEU A 130 21.44 17.76 -11.39
N LYS A 131 20.62 17.31 -10.44
CA LYS A 131 20.83 16.01 -9.79
C LYS A 131 20.68 14.85 -10.79
N PHE A 132 19.71 14.94 -11.69
CA PHE A 132 19.49 13.92 -12.72
C PHE A 132 20.64 13.87 -13.73
N ALA A 133 21.12 15.03 -14.19
CA ALA A 133 22.29 15.11 -15.08
C ALA A 133 23.55 14.51 -14.43
N HIS A 134 23.80 14.84 -13.16
CA HIS A 134 24.91 14.24 -12.41
C HIS A 134 24.78 12.72 -12.26
N PHE A 135 23.56 12.20 -12.03
CA PHE A 135 23.32 10.76 -11.98
C PHE A 135 23.69 10.10 -13.32
N LEU A 136 23.24 10.65 -14.45
CA LEU A 136 23.53 10.11 -15.78
C LEU A 136 25.04 10.12 -16.12
N LEU A 137 25.76 11.17 -15.70
CA LEU A 137 27.20 11.30 -15.96
C LEU A 137 28.06 10.35 -15.14
N ASN A 138 27.55 9.81 -14.02
CA ASN A 138 28.31 8.93 -13.13
C ASN A 138 27.84 7.47 -13.22
N GLN A 139 27.24 7.06 -14.35
CA GLN A 139 26.77 5.69 -14.58
C GLN A 139 27.81 4.77 -15.25
N ASP A 140 29.09 5.14 -15.26
CA ASP A 140 30.20 4.25 -15.65
C ASP A 140 30.46 3.13 -14.62
#